data_AF-A0A1E7IIU8-F1
#
_entry.id   AF-A0A1E7IIU8-F1
#
_cell.length_a   1.000
_cell.length_b   1.000
_cell.length_c   1.000
_cell.angle_alpha   90.00
_cell.angle_beta   90.00
_cell.angle_gamma   90.00
#
_symmetry.space_group_name_H-M   'P 1'
#
loop_
_entity.id
_entity.type
_entity.pdbx_description
1 polymer ?
#
loop_
_entity_poly.entity_id
_entity_poly.type
_entity_poly.pdbx_seq_one_letter_code
_entity_poly.pdbx_strand_id
1 'polypeptide(L)'
;MKRFKGYLVILLLPFTTGCVTVALPALSGVGFAVQYLQLNVASRTFTFPVDQTNKATMFALKGMGIKVVDDSTTEKGKRIKAATEDLDIIIDLEQVTAKVTKVNVNARKGPMFKDKATATEIIAQVAKVLEIKEKSEDVLDILSCWSNEKIYPQN
;
A
#
# COMPACT_ATOMS: atom_id res chain seq x y z
N MET A 1 -1.09 -12.28 73.41
CA MET A 1 -1.47 -13.69 73.21
C MET A 1 -2.90 -13.77 72.68
N LYS A 2 -3.07 -13.90 71.35
CA LYS A 2 -4.36 -14.20 70.70
C LYS A 2 -4.09 -15.23 69.60
N ARG A 3 -5.01 -16.19 69.51
CA ARG A 3 -4.78 -17.58 69.09
C ARG A 3 -4.59 -17.74 67.58
N PHE A 4 -3.54 -18.49 67.23
CA PHE A 4 -3.31 -19.12 65.94
C PHE A 4 -4.51 -20.00 65.56
N LYS A 5 -5.17 -19.68 64.45
CA LYS A 5 -6.10 -20.59 63.77
C LYS A 5 -5.60 -20.75 62.35
N GLY A 6 -4.94 -21.88 62.12
CA GLY A 6 -4.38 -22.26 60.84
C GLY A 6 -5.48 -22.37 59.79
N TYR A 7 -5.35 -21.57 58.74
CA TYR A 7 -5.95 -21.85 57.46
C TYR A 7 -4.80 -22.09 56.50
N LEU A 8 -4.46 -23.37 56.36
CA LEU A 8 -3.63 -23.88 55.27
C LEU A 8 -4.48 -23.78 53.99
N VAL A 9 -4.55 -22.58 53.42
CA VAL A 9 -5.02 -22.38 52.05
C VAL A 9 -3.82 -22.58 51.17
N ILE A 10 -3.73 -23.78 50.59
CA ILE A 10 -2.82 -24.14 49.52
C ILE A 10 -3.02 -23.12 48.41
N LEU A 11 -2.10 -22.15 48.34
CA LEU A 11 -1.94 -21.21 47.25
C LEU A 11 -1.41 -22.00 46.05
N LEU A 12 -2.33 -22.66 45.35
CA LEU A 12 -2.06 -23.33 44.10
C LEU A 12 -1.93 -22.23 43.04
N LEU A 13 -0.72 -21.67 42.94
CA LEU A 13 -0.30 -20.80 41.85
C LEU A 13 -0.43 -21.59 40.53
N PRO A 14 -1.34 -21.24 39.60
CA PRO A 14 -1.14 -21.67 38.24
C PRO A 14 0.01 -20.82 37.70
N PHE A 15 1.21 -21.41 37.63
CA PHE A 15 2.27 -20.95 36.75
C PHE A 15 1.79 -21.16 35.30
N THR A 16 0.87 -20.32 34.83
CA THR A 16 0.63 -20.19 33.41
C THR A 16 1.73 -19.29 32.87
N THR A 17 2.83 -19.90 32.42
CA THR A 17 3.69 -19.29 31.41
C THR A 17 2.86 -19.17 30.14
N GLY A 18 2.01 -18.15 30.10
CA GLY A 18 1.34 -17.72 28.88
C GLY A 18 2.41 -17.20 27.93
N CYS A 19 2.96 -18.09 27.12
CA CYS A 19 3.60 -17.69 25.87
C CYS A 19 2.49 -17.01 25.07
N VAL A 20 2.49 -15.69 25.03
CA VAL A 20 1.75 -14.94 24.02
C VAL A 20 2.34 -15.37 22.69
N THR A 21 1.76 -16.42 22.14
CA THR A 21 1.83 -16.68 20.71
C THR A 21 0.94 -15.61 20.12
N VAL A 22 1.56 -14.51 19.68
CA VAL A 22 0.94 -13.65 18.69
C VAL A 22 0.79 -14.52 17.46
N ALA A 23 -0.34 -15.23 17.38
CA ALA A 23 -0.78 -15.88 16.17
C ALA A 23 -1.08 -14.74 15.19
N LEU A 24 -0.05 -14.32 14.46
CA LEU A 24 -0.22 -13.66 13.18
C LEU A 24 -1.11 -14.61 12.37
N PRO A 25 -2.35 -14.22 12.00
CA PRO A 25 -3.09 -15.02 11.06
C PRO A 25 -2.25 -15.03 9.78
N ALA A 26 -1.63 -16.18 9.48
CA ALA A 26 -1.06 -16.48 8.20
C ALA A 26 -2.22 -16.55 7.20
N LEU A 27 -2.67 -15.37 6.76
CA LEU A 27 -3.60 -15.22 5.65
C LEU A 27 -2.81 -15.53 4.39
N SER A 28 -2.93 -16.79 3.97
CA SER A 28 -2.95 -17.24 2.59
C SER A 28 -2.80 -16.12 1.54
N GLY A 29 -1.58 -16.00 1.01
CA GLY A 29 -1.32 -15.66 -0.39
C GLY A 29 -2.16 -14.58 -1.07
N VAL A 30 -2.33 -13.41 -0.46
CA VAL A 30 -2.56 -12.14 -1.19
C VAL A 30 -1.85 -11.05 -0.40
N GLY A 31 -0.93 -10.33 -1.04
CA GLY A 31 -0.03 -9.39 -0.39
C GLY A 31 -0.74 -8.30 0.42
N PHE A 32 -0.84 -8.49 1.73
CA PHE A 32 -1.02 -7.39 2.67
C PHE A 32 0.29 -6.63 2.74
N ALA A 33 0.47 -5.66 1.84
CA ALA A 33 1.50 -4.65 2.01
C ALA A 33 1.27 -4.00 3.38
N VAL A 34 2.24 -4.18 4.28
CA VAL A 34 2.24 -3.67 5.65
C VAL A 34 1.95 -2.17 5.61
N GLN A 35 0.71 -1.79 5.95
CA GLN A 35 0.34 -0.40 6.13
C GLN A 35 0.97 0.07 7.44
N TYR A 36 2.18 0.65 7.37
CA TYR A 36 2.75 1.37 8.50
C TYR A 36 1.75 2.44 8.93
N LEU A 37 1.19 2.28 10.14
CA LEU A 37 0.15 3.12 10.72
C LEU A 37 0.70 4.52 11.08
N GLN A 38 1.00 5.36 10.09
CA GLN A 38 0.78 6.80 10.25
C GLN A 38 -0.73 6.97 10.21
N LEU A 39 -1.35 7.08 11.38
CA LEU A 39 -2.78 6.86 11.73
C LEU A 39 -3.86 7.46 10.80
N ASN A 40 -3.52 8.23 9.77
CA ASN A 40 -4.43 9.06 9.01
C ASN A 40 -4.03 9.29 7.53
N VAL A 41 -3.15 8.46 6.95
CA VAL A 41 -2.71 8.52 5.54
C VAL A 41 -2.59 7.08 5.03
N ALA A 42 -3.15 6.79 3.86
CA ALA A 42 -2.94 5.48 3.23
C ALA A 42 -1.56 5.51 2.55
N SER A 43 -0.74 4.47 2.74
CA SER A 43 0.61 4.42 2.16
C SER A 43 0.90 3.04 1.58
N ARG A 44 1.52 3.00 0.40
CA ARG A 44 2.03 1.78 -0.24
C ARG A 44 3.27 2.08 -1.06
N THR A 45 4.21 1.15 -1.08
CA THR A 45 5.42 1.22 -1.91
C THR A 45 5.23 0.37 -3.16
N PHE A 46 5.67 0.89 -4.31
CA PHE A 46 5.63 0.23 -5.61
C PHE A 46 7.04 0.15 -6.22
N THR A 47 7.33 -0.95 -6.91
CA THR A 47 8.61 -1.17 -7.62
C THR A 47 8.57 -0.55 -9.02
N PHE A 48 8.19 0.72 -9.10
CA PHE A 48 8.20 1.50 -10.34
C PHE A 48 8.88 2.86 -10.11
N PRO A 49 9.55 3.44 -11.13
CA PRO A 49 10.05 4.81 -11.07
C PRO A 49 8.92 5.82 -10.82
N VAL A 50 9.28 6.99 -10.28
CA VAL A 50 8.31 8.05 -9.91
C VAL A 50 7.45 8.47 -11.10
N ASP A 51 8.04 8.63 -12.29
CA ASP A 51 7.30 9.06 -13.47
C ASP A 51 6.29 8.02 -13.96
N GLN A 52 6.62 6.74 -13.83
CA GLN A 52 5.69 5.67 -14.18
C GLN A 52 4.55 5.59 -13.17
N THR A 53 4.88 5.70 -11.89
CA THR A 53 3.91 5.75 -10.80
C THR A 53 2.98 6.95 -10.95
N ASN A 54 3.50 8.13 -11.30
CA ASN A 54 2.72 9.34 -11.54
C ASN A 54 1.69 9.14 -12.65
N LYS A 55 2.12 8.59 -13.80
CA LYS A 55 1.20 8.27 -14.91
C LYS A 55 0.10 7.31 -14.46
N ALA A 56 0.46 6.25 -13.73
CA ALA A 56 -0.50 5.29 -13.20
C ALA A 56 -1.49 5.95 -12.23
N THR A 57 -1.02 6.88 -11.38
CA THR A 57 -1.87 7.68 -10.50
C THR A 57 -2.83 8.57 -11.29
N MET A 58 -2.38 9.25 -12.33
CA MET A 58 -3.26 10.05 -13.20
C MET A 58 -4.33 9.19 -13.88
N PHE A 59 -3.97 8.00 -14.37
CA PHE A 59 -4.91 7.07 -14.97
C PHE A 59 -5.94 6.55 -13.95
N ALA A 60 -5.50 6.19 -12.75
CA ALA A 60 -6.37 5.75 -11.67
C ALA A 60 -7.36 6.86 -11.27
N LEU A 61 -6.88 8.08 -11.02
CA LEU A 61 -7.73 9.22 -10.66
C LEU A 61 -8.75 9.54 -11.75
N LYS A 62 -8.32 9.52 -13.02
CA LYS A 62 -9.21 9.70 -14.17
C LYS A 62 -10.28 8.61 -14.23
N GLY A 63 -9.91 7.34 -14.02
CA GLY A 63 -10.84 6.21 -14.01
C GLY A 63 -11.85 6.28 -12.85
N MET A 64 -11.45 6.88 -11.73
CA MET A 64 -12.32 7.14 -10.57
C MET A 64 -13.16 8.42 -10.70
N GLY A 65 -13.00 9.21 -11.76
CA GLY A 65 -13.70 10.49 -11.92
C GLY A 65 -13.23 11.59 -10.96
N ILE A 66 -12.02 11.46 -10.39
CA ILE A 66 -11.45 12.45 -9.47
C ILE A 66 -10.69 13.52 -10.29
N LYS A 67 -10.98 14.79 -10.02
CA LYS A 67 -10.36 15.91 -10.74
C LYS A 67 -8.96 16.19 -10.21
N VAL A 68 -7.97 16.23 -11.09
CA VAL A 68 -6.62 16.71 -10.77
C VAL A 68 -6.60 18.24 -10.84
N VAL A 69 -6.06 18.86 -9.78
CA VAL A 69 -5.94 20.31 -9.62
C VAL A 69 -4.52 20.77 -9.90
N ASP A 70 -3.52 20.00 -9.46
CA ASP A 70 -2.10 20.32 -9.62
C ASP A 70 -1.28 19.03 -9.67
N ASP A 71 -0.19 19.03 -10.45
CA ASP A 71 0.86 18.01 -10.47
C ASP A 71 2.20 18.75 -10.46
N SER A 72 2.86 18.75 -9.31
CA SER A 72 4.07 19.53 -9.06
C SER A 72 5.22 18.66 -8.58
N THR A 73 6.43 19.04 -8.96
CA THR A 73 7.66 18.42 -8.47
C THR A 73 7.96 18.90 -7.05
N THR A 74 8.46 18.01 -6.21
CA THR A 74 8.93 18.28 -4.85
C THR A 74 10.37 17.81 -4.68
N GLU A 75 11.02 18.17 -3.58
CA GLU A 75 12.38 17.71 -3.25
C GLU A 75 12.52 16.17 -3.24
N LYS A 76 11.44 15.46 -2.88
CA LYS A 76 11.44 14.00 -2.73
C LYS A 76 10.83 13.25 -3.92
N GLY A 77 10.31 13.94 -4.93
CA GLY A 77 9.60 13.32 -6.04
C GLY A 77 8.47 14.22 -6.56
N LYS A 78 7.22 13.77 -6.51
CA LYS A 78 6.07 14.52 -7.04
C LYS A 78 4.92 14.61 -6.04
N ARG A 79 4.13 15.67 -6.17
CA ARG A 79 2.91 15.90 -5.40
C ARG A 79 1.76 16.20 -6.35
N ILE A 80 0.68 15.47 -6.16
CA ILE A 80 -0.56 15.64 -6.91
C ILE A 80 -1.60 16.18 -5.95
N LYS A 81 -2.24 17.29 -6.33
CA LYS A 81 -3.44 17.78 -5.66
C LYS A 81 -4.64 17.40 -6.51
N ALA A 82 -5.61 16.76 -5.90
CA ALA A 82 -6.83 16.34 -6.54
C ALA A 82 -8.03 16.69 -5.66
N ALA A 83 -9.20 16.82 -6.25
CA ALA A 83 -10.41 17.17 -5.53
C ALA A 83 -11.63 16.44 -6.11
N THR A 84 -12.60 16.20 -5.24
CA THR A 84 -13.98 15.87 -5.60
C THR A 84 -14.90 16.99 -5.07
N GLU A 85 -16.22 16.80 -5.11
CA GLU A 85 -17.16 17.75 -4.49
C GLU A 85 -16.97 17.84 -2.97
N ASP A 86 -16.65 16.72 -2.33
CA ASP A 86 -16.60 16.60 -0.87
C ASP A 86 -15.19 16.44 -0.29
N LEU A 87 -14.20 16.11 -1.13
CA LEU A 87 -12.87 15.69 -0.69
C LEU A 87 -11.75 16.53 -1.31
N ASP A 88 -10.84 16.98 -0.46
CA ASP A 88 -9.50 17.48 -0.82
C ASP A 88 -8.49 16.35 -0.68
N ILE A 89 -7.79 16.03 -1.77
CA ILE A 89 -6.90 14.86 -1.86
C ILE A 89 -5.48 15.33 -2.19
N ILE A 90 -4.53 14.94 -1.34
CA ILE A 90 -3.10 15.14 -1.56
C ILE A 90 -2.43 13.78 -1.71
N ILE A 91 -1.71 13.60 -2.81
CA ILE A 91 -0.96 12.37 -3.10
C ILE A 91 0.51 12.75 -3.26
N ASP A 92 1.35 12.13 -2.43
CA ASP A 92 2.80 12.31 -2.47
C ASP A 92 3.45 11.04 -3.04
N LEU A 93 4.23 11.21 -4.11
CA LEU A 93 5.06 10.18 -4.72
C LEU A 93 6.51 10.46 -4.33
N GLU A 94 7.00 9.73 -3.32
CA GLU A 94 8.35 9.86 -2.82
C GLU A 94 9.26 8.81 -3.47
N GLN A 95 10.36 9.26 -4.06
CA GLN A 95 11.39 8.38 -4.58
C GLN A 95 12.13 7.71 -3.42
N VAL A 96 12.06 6.38 -3.34
CA VAL A 96 12.85 5.59 -2.39
C VAL A 96 14.16 5.14 -3.05
N THR A 97 14.08 4.71 -4.31
CA THR A 97 15.24 4.43 -5.18
C THR A 97 14.91 4.82 -6.62
N ALA A 98 15.86 4.68 -7.56
CA ALA A 98 15.60 4.90 -8.98
C ALA A 98 14.43 4.08 -9.55
N LYS A 99 14.11 2.93 -8.94
CA LYS A 99 13.06 1.99 -9.38
C LYS A 99 11.94 1.79 -8.36
N VAL A 100 11.97 2.48 -7.21
CA VAL A 100 11.02 2.26 -6.13
C VAL A 100 10.44 3.59 -5.68
N THR A 101 9.11 3.66 -5.65
CA THR A 101 8.35 4.85 -5.28
C THR A 101 7.40 4.53 -4.14
N LYS A 102 7.40 5.33 -3.08
CA LYS A 102 6.43 5.28 -2.00
C LYS A 102 5.30 6.27 -2.30
N VAL A 103 4.06 5.79 -2.25
CA VAL A 103 2.86 6.58 -2.50
C VAL A 103 2.14 6.78 -1.19
N ASN A 104 1.91 8.04 -0.83
CA ASN A 104 1.14 8.43 0.34
C ASN A 104 -0.10 9.20 -0.13
N VAL A 105 -1.30 8.79 0.32
CA VAL A 105 -2.58 9.40 -0.07
C VAL A 105 -3.31 9.91 1.17
N ASN A 106 -3.63 11.20 1.16
CA ASN A 106 -4.37 11.88 2.21
C ASN A 106 -5.64 12.49 1.62
N ALA A 107 -6.78 11.82 1.81
CA ALA A 107 -8.10 12.33 1.44
C ALA A 107 -8.79 12.93 2.67
N ARG A 108 -9.20 14.19 2.58
CA ARG A 108 -9.83 14.95 3.66
C ARG A 108 -11.24 15.38 3.27
N LYS A 109 -12.18 15.25 4.21
CA LYS A 109 -13.54 15.80 4.11
C LYS A 109 -13.63 17.04 5.00
N GLY A 110 -13.47 18.21 4.41
CA GLY A 110 -13.35 19.46 5.16
C GLY A 110 -12.11 19.50 6.10
N PRO A 111 -12.11 20.37 7.13
CA PRO A 111 -10.91 20.63 7.92
C PRO A 111 -10.56 19.53 8.94
N MET A 112 -11.54 18.71 9.37
CA MET A 112 -11.38 17.79 10.51
C MET A 112 -11.58 16.32 10.18
N PHE A 113 -12.27 15.97 9.09
CA PHE A 113 -12.55 14.57 8.77
C PHE A 113 -11.62 14.05 7.67
N LYS A 114 -11.31 12.76 7.74
CA LYS A 114 -10.47 12.07 6.77
C LYS A 114 -11.19 10.87 6.22
N ASP A 115 -11.03 10.64 4.93
CA ASP A 115 -11.61 9.50 4.24
C ASP A 115 -10.52 8.48 3.92
N LYS A 116 -10.30 7.58 4.88
CA LYS A 116 -9.32 6.49 4.73
C LYS A 116 -9.76 5.49 3.67
N ALA A 117 -11.07 5.28 3.49
CA ALA A 117 -11.59 4.32 2.52
C ALA A 117 -11.24 4.79 1.11
N THR A 118 -11.53 6.06 0.78
CA THR A 118 -11.17 6.65 -0.50
C THR A 118 -9.66 6.68 -0.73
N ALA A 119 -8.86 7.04 0.29
CA ALA A 119 -7.41 7.00 0.17
C ALA A 119 -6.85 5.59 -0.13
N THR A 120 -7.44 4.57 0.50
CA THR A 120 -7.06 3.16 0.29
C THR A 120 -7.44 2.68 -1.11
N GLU A 121 -8.63 3.07 -1.58
CA GLU A 121 -9.11 2.72 -2.92
C GLU A 121 -8.25 3.34 -4.02
N ILE A 122 -7.84 4.61 -3.86
CA ILE A 122 -6.89 5.25 -4.80
C ILE A 122 -5.62 4.41 -4.93
N ILE A 123 -5.04 3.96 -3.81
CA ILE A 123 -3.85 3.09 -3.83
C ILE A 123 -4.13 1.77 -4.54
N ALA A 124 -5.30 1.17 -4.32
CA ALA A 124 -5.69 -0.08 -4.98
C ALA A 124 -5.81 0.08 -6.50
N GLN A 125 -6.41 1.18 -6.97
CA GLN A 125 -6.52 1.47 -8.40
C GLN A 125 -5.17 1.77 -9.04
N VAL A 126 -4.27 2.49 -8.34
CA VAL A 126 -2.90 2.68 -8.81
C VAL A 126 -2.17 1.35 -8.97
N ALA A 127 -2.29 0.46 -7.99
CA ALA A 127 -1.70 -0.88 -8.06
C ALA A 127 -2.20 -1.65 -9.29
N LYS A 128 -3.52 -1.64 -9.51
CA LYS A 128 -4.14 -2.32 -10.66
C LYS A 128 -3.63 -1.79 -12.01
N VAL A 129 -3.46 -0.47 -12.14
CA VAL A 129 -2.91 0.14 -13.37
C VAL A 129 -1.45 -0.29 -13.59
N LEU A 130 -0.65 -0.35 -12.52
CA LEU A 130 0.75 -0.79 -12.59
C LEU A 130 0.88 -2.29 -12.92
N GLU A 131 0.03 -3.14 -12.35
CA GLU A 131 0.00 -4.58 -12.64
C GLU A 131 -0.34 -4.89 -14.11
N ILE A 132 -1.28 -4.14 -14.69
CA ILE A 132 -1.60 -4.27 -16.13
C ILE A 132 -0.38 -3.90 -16.98
N LYS A 133 0.37 -2.89 -16.56
CA LYS A 133 1.56 -2.44 -17.27
C LYS A 133 2.68 -3.49 -17.21
N GLU A 134 2.97 -4.02 -16.03
CA GLU A 134 3.94 -5.11 -15.82
C GLU A 134 3.63 -6.29 -16.74
N LYS A 135 2.36 -6.75 -16.73
CA LYS A 135 1.92 -7.85 -17.59
C LYS A 135 2.05 -7.53 -19.08
N SER A 136 1.84 -6.28 -19.49
CA SER A 136 2.00 -5.88 -20.89
C SER A 136 3.47 -5.89 -21.32
N GLU A 137 4.39 -5.50 -20.44
CA GLU A 137 5.84 -5.53 -20.70
C GLU A 137 6.32 -6.99 -20.82
N ASP A 138 5.86 -7.89 -19.94
CA ASP A 138 6.17 -9.33 -20.02
C ASP A 138 5.69 -9.98 -21.33
N VAL A 139 4.47 -9.64 -21.78
CA VAL A 139 3.93 -10.18 -23.03
C VAL A 139 4.75 -9.71 -24.23
N LEU A 140 5.19 -8.45 -24.23
CA LEU A 140 6.03 -7.93 -25.31
C LEU A 140 7.40 -8.62 -25.34
N ASP A 141 7.97 -8.92 -24.18
CA ASP A 141 9.25 -9.64 -24.09
C ASP A 141 9.12 -11.05 -24.65
N ILE A 142 8.05 -11.77 -24.26
CA ILE A 142 7.71 -13.08 -24.81
C ILE A 142 7.52 -12.99 -26.33
N LEU A 143 6.72 -12.05 -26.82
CA LEU A 143 6.49 -11.91 -28.26
C LEU A 143 7.78 -11.59 -29.03
N SER A 144 8.69 -10.82 -28.45
CA SER A 144 9.99 -10.54 -29.06
C SER A 144 10.88 -11.79 -29.15
N CYS A 145 10.86 -12.64 -28.12
CA CYS A 145 11.58 -13.91 -28.11
C CYS A 145 11.02 -14.86 -29.18
N TRP A 146 9.70 -14.99 -29.27
CA TRP A 146 9.03 -15.82 -30.29
C TRP A 146 9.23 -15.29 -31.72
N SER A 147 9.31 -13.97 -31.91
CA SER A 147 9.59 -13.37 -33.21
C SER A 147 11.01 -13.65 -33.69
N ASN A 148 11.98 -13.69 -32.76
CA ASN A 148 13.39 -13.95 -33.09
C ASN A 148 13.69 -15.45 -33.26
N GLU A 149 12.89 -16.34 -32.67
CA GLU A 149 13.07 -17.79 -32.80
C GLU A 149 12.74 -18.32 -34.21
N LYS A 150 11.85 -17.66 -34.97
CA LYS A 150 11.54 -18.04 -36.37
C LYS A 150 12.66 -17.75 -37.38
N ILE A 151 13.78 -17.14 -36.97
CA ILE A 151 14.90 -16.78 -37.86
C ILE A 151 15.99 -17.86 -37.89
N TYR A 152 15.96 -18.84 -36.98
CA TYR A 152 16.83 -20.01 -37.08
C TYR A 152 16.06 -21.18 -37.71
N PRO A 153 16.34 -21.56 -38.96
CA PRO A 153 15.86 -22.85 -39.45
C PRO A 153 16.48 -23.93 -38.56
N GLN A 154 15.62 -24.67 -37.87
CA GLN A 154 15.97 -25.98 -37.34
C GLN A 154 16.13 -26.91 -38.55
N ASN A 155 17.33 -26.87 -39.13
CA ASN A 155 17.92 -27.78 -40.12
C ASN A 155 17.06 -28.10 -41.37
#